data_AF-A0A2S2KQZ1-F1
#
_entry.id   AF-A0A2S2KQZ1-F1
#
_cell.length_a   1.000
_cell.length_b   1.000
_cell.length_c   1.000
_cell.angle_alpha   90.00
_cell.angle_beta   90.00
_cell.angle_gamma   90.00
#
_symmetry.space_group_name_H-M   'P 1'
#
loop_
_entity.id
_entity.type
_entity.pdbx_description
1 polymer ?
#
loop_
_entity_poly.entity_id
_entity_poly.type
_entity_poly.pdbx_seq_one_letter_code
_entity_poly.pdbx_strand_id
1 'polypeptide(L)'
;MEKRTKIIIIGIACLLGATWFLWVPITLMTASGWFSSFVTAITSDEEYVKKASQNPTVRQYIESYPEYTTNQHNEFLGWRVIHFDVEKGPSMYVKVSNLHGGIKVSATCPNSQGISFSQNATLAQQIVTDGC
;
A
#
# COMPACT_ATOMS: atom_id res chain seq x y z
N MET A 1 -11.50 23.91 -55.81
CA MET A 1 -10.65 23.94 -54.59
C MET A 1 -11.39 23.45 -53.34
N GLU A 2 -12.71 23.62 -53.24
CA GLU A 2 -13.50 23.34 -52.03
C GLU A 2 -13.50 21.87 -51.53
N LYS A 3 -13.47 20.87 -52.43
CA LYS A 3 -13.46 19.44 -52.03
C LYS A 3 -12.17 19.00 -51.32
N ARG A 4 -11.01 19.56 -51.71
CA ARG A 4 -9.71 19.18 -51.12
C ARG A 4 -9.58 19.73 -49.71
N THR A 5 -10.10 20.94 -49.45
CA THR A 5 -10.11 21.56 -48.12
C THR A 5 -10.99 20.79 -47.12
N LYS A 6 -12.15 20.28 -47.55
CA LYS A 6 -13.03 19.48 -46.67
C LYS A 6 -12.39 18.16 -46.22
N ILE A 7 -11.64 17.49 -47.10
CA ILE A 7 -10.95 16.22 -46.77
C ILE A 7 -9.82 16.46 -45.75
N ILE A 8 -9.07 17.57 -45.89
CA ILE A 8 -7.99 17.91 -44.97
C ILE A 8 -8.55 18.21 -43.57
N ILE A 9 -9.66 18.95 -43.48
CA ILE A 9 -10.31 19.28 -42.20
C ILE A 9 -10.80 18.01 -41.49
N ILE A 10 -11.42 17.08 -42.22
CA ILE A 10 -11.87 15.80 -41.66
C ILE A 10 -10.67 14.96 -41.18
N GLY A 11 -9.57 14.93 -41.95
CA GLY A 11 -8.34 14.24 -41.57
C GLY A 11 -7.72 14.77 -40.28
N ILE A 12 -7.69 16.10 -40.10
CA ILE A 12 -7.18 16.75 -38.88
C ILE A 12 -8.11 16.45 -37.69
N ALA A 13 -9.43 16.50 -37.88
CA ALA A 13 -10.39 16.17 -36.83
C ALA A 13 -10.25 14.72 -36.35
N CYS A 14 -10.03 13.76 -37.27
CA CYS A 14 -9.77 12.37 -36.92
C CYS A 14 -8.44 12.18 -36.18
N LEU A 15 -7.37 12.88 -36.59
CA LEU A 15 -6.07 12.82 -35.91
C LEU A 15 -6.16 13.37 -34.48
N LEU A 16 -6.84 14.51 -34.28
CA LEU A 16 -7.04 15.08 -32.95
C LEU A 16 -7.89 14.16 -32.07
N GLY A 17 -8.97 13.57 -32.61
CA GLY A 17 -9.77 12.58 -31.87
C GLY A 17 -8.98 11.33 -31.47
N ALA A 18 -8.14 10.80 -32.37
CA ALA A 18 -7.32 9.62 -32.10
C ALA A 18 -6.23 9.89 -31.05
N THR A 19 -5.60 11.06 -31.09
CA THR A 19 -4.65 11.46 -30.05
C THR A 19 -5.33 11.59 -28.69
N TRP A 20 -6.52 12.19 -28.62
CA TRP A 20 -7.28 12.32 -27.38
C TRP A 20 -7.61 10.94 -26.77
N PHE A 21 -7.98 9.97 -27.60
CA PHE A 21 -8.25 8.59 -27.17
C PHE A 21 -7.03 7.86 -26.60
N LEU A 22 -5.82 8.23 -27.01
CA LEU A 22 -4.58 7.67 -26.45
C LEU A 22 -4.16 8.36 -25.15
N TRP A 23 -4.30 9.69 -25.06
CA TRP A 23 -3.87 10.45 -23.90
C TRP A 23 -4.84 10.36 -22.71
N VAL A 24 -6.15 10.26 -22.94
CA VAL A 24 -7.16 10.14 -21.86
C VAL A 24 -6.91 8.94 -20.94
N PRO A 25 -6.74 7.70 -21.42
CA PRO A 25 -6.50 6.56 -20.53
C PRO A 25 -5.16 6.66 -19.78
N ILE A 26 -4.11 7.21 -20.42
CA ILE A 26 -2.80 7.41 -19.77
C ILE A 26 -2.90 8.48 -18.67
N THR A 27 -3.59 9.59 -18.94
CA THR A 27 -3.81 10.65 -17.95
C THR A 27 -4.71 10.18 -16.81
N LEU A 28 -5.69 9.31 -17.08
CA LEU A 28 -6.54 8.71 -16.04
C LEU A 28 -5.77 7.70 -15.16
N MET A 29 -4.88 6.89 -15.76
CA MET A 29 -4.01 5.96 -15.01
C MET A 29 -3.01 6.72 -14.13
N THR A 30 -2.40 7.79 -14.65
CA THR A 30 -1.45 8.61 -13.88
C THR A 30 -2.16 9.41 -12.78
N ALA A 31 -3.34 9.98 -13.08
CA ALA A 31 -4.16 10.67 -12.09
C ALA A 31 -4.57 9.73 -10.95
N SER A 32 -5.02 8.50 -11.24
CA SER A 32 -5.45 7.56 -10.19
C SER A 32 -4.30 7.10 -9.28
N GLY A 33 -3.10 6.89 -9.82
CA GLY A 33 -1.90 6.62 -9.01
C GLY A 33 -1.50 7.79 -8.10
N TRP A 34 -1.62 9.02 -8.60
CA TRP A 34 -1.40 10.23 -7.81
C TRP A 34 -2.47 10.43 -6.73
N PHE A 35 -3.74 10.20 -7.04
CA PHE A 35 -4.83 10.26 -6.06
C PHE A 35 -4.67 9.19 -4.98
N SER A 36 -4.26 7.97 -5.33
CA SER A 36 -3.97 6.94 -4.34
C SER A 36 -2.82 7.37 -3.42
N SER A 37 -1.73 7.88 -3.97
CA SER A 37 -0.58 8.36 -3.18
C SER A 37 -0.95 9.55 -2.29
N PHE A 38 -1.78 10.48 -2.78
CA PHE A 38 -2.28 11.62 -2.03
C PHE A 38 -3.22 11.21 -0.89
N VAL A 39 -4.20 10.36 -1.14
CA VAL A 39 -5.11 9.82 -0.11
C VAL A 39 -4.30 9.10 0.97
N THR A 40 -3.30 8.32 0.56
CA THR A 40 -2.41 7.63 1.49
C THR A 40 -1.51 8.62 2.23
N ALA A 41 -1.10 9.75 1.66
CA ALA A 41 -0.26 10.74 2.35
C ALA A 41 -1.04 11.64 3.34
N ILE A 42 -2.33 11.88 3.09
CA ILE A 42 -3.17 12.73 3.96
C ILE A 42 -3.69 11.97 5.18
N THR A 43 -3.87 10.65 5.06
CA THR A 43 -4.31 9.84 6.21
C THR A 43 -3.18 9.76 7.22
N SER A 44 -3.47 10.20 8.45
CA SER A 44 -2.45 10.35 9.50
C SER A 44 -1.83 9.01 9.88
N ASP A 45 -0.54 9.04 10.20
CA ASP A 45 0.24 7.90 10.69
C ASP A 45 -0.41 7.22 11.90
N GLU A 46 -1.05 7.99 12.77
CA GLU A 46 -1.80 7.49 13.93
C GLU A 46 -3.04 6.67 13.53
N GLU A 47 -3.76 7.06 12.49
CA GLU A 47 -4.97 6.36 12.06
C GLU A 47 -4.66 4.96 11.53
N TYR A 48 -3.54 4.82 10.80
CA TYR A 48 -3.07 3.54 10.31
C TYR A 48 -2.55 2.63 11.43
N VAL A 49 -1.84 3.19 12.40
CA VAL A 49 -1.41 2.44 13.59
C VAL A 49 -2.62 2.00 14.41
N LYS A 50 -3.63 2.85 14.55
CA LYS A 50 -4.90 2.50 15.20
C LYS A 50 -5.65 1.40 14.45
N LYS A 51 -5.66 1.44 13.12
CA LYS A 51 -6.28 0.38 12.30
C LYS A 51 -5.49 -0.92 12.37
N ALA A 52 -4.17 -0.85 12.42
CA ALA A 52 -3.31 -2.01 12.64
C ALA A 52 -3.53 -2.63 14.02
N SER A 53 -3.67 -1.82 15.08
CA SER A 53 -3.88 -2.29 16.46
C SER A 53 -5.27 -2.89 16.72
N GLN A 54 -6.24 -2.69 15.81
CA GLN A 54 -7.50 -3.45 15.83
C GLN A 54 -7.29 -4.93 15.50
N ASN A 55 -6.17 -5.29 14.86
CA ASN A 55 -5.83 -6.68 14.62
C ASN A 55 -5.32 -7.32 15.93
N PRO A 56 -5.89 -8.47 16.37
CA PRO A 56 -5.53 -9.10 17.65
C PRO A 56 -4.04 -9.47 17.73
N THR A 57 -3.42 -9.86 16.60
CA THR A 57 -2.00 -10.20 16.53
C THR A 57 -1.11 -8.99 16.78
N VAL A 58 -1.44 -7.85 16.17
CA VAL A 58 -0.68 -6.60 16.32
C VAL A 58 -0.85 -6.06 17.72
N ARG A 59 -2.07 -6.11 18.26
CA ARG A 59 -2.35 -5.71 19.63
C ARG A 59 -1.54 -6.53 20.64
N GLN A 60 -1.54 -7.85 20.49
CA GLN A 60 -0.78 -8.73 21.36
C GLN A 60 0.73 -8.44 21.28
N TYR A 61 1.26 -8.17 20.10
CA TYR A 61 2.66 -7.76 19.95
C TYR A 61 2.97 -6.45 20.70
N ILE A 62 2.14 -5.43 20.54
CA ILE A 62 2.30 -4.13 21.23
C ILE A 62 2.23 -4.30 22.75
N GLU A 63 1.32 -5.16 23.24
CA GLU A 63 1.19 -5.47 24.67
C GLU A 63 2.41 -6.25 25.21
N SER A 64 2.99 -7.15 24.41
CA SER A 64 4.16 -7.95 24.78
C SER A 64 5.48 -7.17 24.71
N TYR A 65 5.58 -6.19 23.82
CA TYR A 65 6.81 -5.42 23.57
C TYR A 65 6.52 -3.92 23.66
N PRO A 66 6.44 -3.32 24.86
CA PRO A 66 6.09 -1.91 25.03
C PRO A 66 7.19 -0.94 24.55
N GLU A 67 8.44 -1.39 24.48
CA GLU A 67 9.59 -0.61 23.99
C GLU A 67 9.82 -0.80 22.48
N TYR A 68 8.73 -0.76 21.70
CA TYR A 68 8.79 -0.86 20.25
C TYR A 68 8.99 0.51 19.60
N THR A 69 9.71 0.51 18.49
CA THR A 69 9.81 1.66 17.58
C THR A 69 8.99 1.38 16.34
N THR A 70 8.43 2.44 15.74
CA THR A 70 7.65 2.30 14.51
C THR A 70 8.24 3.09 13.37
N ASN A 71 8.51 2.42 12.25
CA ASN A 71 8.85 3.06 10.98
C ASN A 71 7.72 2.85 9.97
N GLN A 72 7.34 3.90 9.25
CA GLN A 72 6.24 3.82 8.28
C GLN A 72 6.73 4.15 6.88
N HIS A 73 6.29 3.35 5.90
CA HIS A 73 6.57 3.57 4.49
C HIS A 73 5.31 3.37 3.64
N ASN A 74 5.15 4.22 2.63
CA ASN A 74 4.07 4.11 1.66
C ASN A 74 4.49 3.15 0.53
N GLU A 75 3.67 2.15 0.25
CA GLU A 75 3.84 1.24 -0.89
C GLU A 75 2.94 1.64 -2.05
N PHE A 76 3.36 1.27 -3.27
CA PHE A 76 2.59 1.45 -4.50
C PHE A 76 1.25 0.71 -4.37
N LEU A 77 0.14 1.33 -4.80
CA LEU A 77 -1.26 0.84 -4.75
C LEU A 77 -2.02 1.05 -3.41
N GLY A 78 -1.64 2.04 -2.60
CA GLY A 78 -2.42 2.41 -1.40
C GLY A 78 -2.30 1.42 -0.25
N TRP A 79 -1.20 0.65 -0.24
CA TRP A 79 -0.74 -0.07 0.93
C TRP A 79 0.17 0.83 1.74
N ARG A 80 -0.04 0.85 3.05
CA ARG A 80 0.90 1.43 3.99
C ARG A 80 1.53 0.32 4.81
N VAL A 81 2.85 0.34 4.92
CA VAL A 81 3.61 -0.64 5.71
C VAL A 81 4.07 0.02 6.99
N ILE A 82 3.78 -0.63 8.11
CA ILE A 82 4.21 -0.23 9.45
C ILE A 82 5.17 -1.31 9.94
N HIS A 83 6.40 -0.90 10.19
CA HIS A 83 7.44 -1.72 10.78
C HIS A 83 7.44 -1.46 12.27
N PHE A 84 7.28 -2.50 13.06
CA PHE A 84 7.42 -2.51 14.50
C PHE A 84 8.75 -3.20 14.80
N ASP A 85 9.72 -2.44 15.28
CA ASP A 85 11.07 -2.91 15.58
C ASP A 85 11.34 -2.81 17.08
N VAL A 86 11.90 -3.87 17.64
CA VAL A 86 12.28 -3.96 19.06
C VAL A 86 13.76 -4.33 19.11
N GLU A 87 14.56 -3.60 19.90
CA GLU A 87 16.02 -3.78 19.97
C GLU A 87 16.44 -5.22 20.32
N LYS A 88 15.63 -5.92 21.10
CA LYS A 88 15.87 -7.30 21.56
C LYS A 88 14.61 -8.15 21.42
N GLY A 89 14.08 -8.27 20.20
CA GLY A 89 12.87 -9.06 19.97
C GLY A 89 12.55 -9.33 18.49
N PRO A 90 11.39 -9.96 18.22
CA PRO A 90 10.86 -10.09 16.87
C PRO A 90 10.58 -8.72 16.27
N SER A 91 10.95 -8.52 15.00
CA SER A 91 10.42 -7.42 14.19
C SER A 91 9.07 -7.84 13.59
N MET A 92 8.09 -6.93 13.56
CA MET A 92 6.78 -7.16 12.96
C MET A 92 6.51 -6.15 11.85
N TYR A 93 6.07 -6.63 10.70
CA TYR A 93 5.68 -5.84 9.53
C TYR A 93 4.17 -5.96 9.35
N VAL A 94 3.48 -4.82 9.36
CA VAL A 94 2.03 -4.76 9.15
C VAL A 94 1.73 -3.93 7.91
N LYS A 95 1.17 -4.57 6.89
CA LYS A 95 0.66 -3.89 5.69
C LYS A 95 -0.84 -3.64 5.84
N VAL A 96 -1.24 -2.38 5.84
CA VAL A 96 -2.64 -1.95 5.92
C VAL A 96 -3.03 -1.33 4.59
N SER A 97 -4.09 -1.82 3.95
CA SER A 97 -4.68 -1.18 2.77
C SER A 97 -5.98 -0.47 3.11
N ASN A 98 -6.07 0.80 2.75
CA ASN A 98 -7.34 1.52 2.76
C ASN A 98 -8.16 1.25 1.49
N LEU A 99 -7.52 0.89 0.38
CA LEU A 99 -8.17 0.66 -0.91
C LEU A 99 -8.78 -0.75 -1.02
N HIS A 100 -8.08 -1.76 -0.49
CA HIS A 100 -8.49 -3.18 -0.59
C HIS A 100 -9.08 -3.75 0.71
N GLY A 101 -9.09 -2.97 1.80
CA GLY A 101 -9.70 -3.38 3.07
C GLY A 101 -9.00 -4.52 3.81
N GLY A 102 -7.72 -4.79 3.53
CA GLY A 102 -6.95 -5.89 4.11
C GLY A 102 -5.84 -5.45 5.05
N ILE A 103 -5.58 -6.25 6.09
CA ILE A 103 -4.39 -6.16 6.95
C ILE A 103 -3.57 -7.43 6.74
N LYS A 104 -2.29 -7.29 6.39
CA LYS A 104 -1.34 -8.41 6.33
C LYS A 104 -0.30 -8.19 7.41
N VAL A 105 -0.03 -9.24 8.19
CA VAL A 105 0.95 -9.20 9.28
C VAL A 105 2.02 -10.23 8.97
N SER A 106 3.27 -9.83 9.12
CA SER A 106 4.45 -10.68 9.00
C SER A 106 5.33 -10.42 10.21
N ALA A 107 5.89 -11.46 10.82
CA ALA A 107 6.86 -11.32 11.90
C ALA A 107 8.18 -11.99 11.50
N THR A 108 9.30 -11.49 11.99
CA THR A 108 10.62 -12.04 11.72
C THR A 108 11.46 -12.02 12.99
N CYS A 109 12.02 -13.18 13.35
CA CYS A 109 12.92 -13.29 14.51
C CYS A 109 14.36 -13.00 14.08
N PRO A 110 15.18 -12.35 14.93
CA PRO A 110 16.58 -12.04 14.62
C PRO A 110 17.45 -13.27 14.31
N ASN A 111 17.04 -14.47 14.75
CA ASN A 111 17.77 -15.72 14.53
C ASN A 111 17.02 -16.75 13.64
N SER A 112 15.84 -16.42 13.10
CA SER A 112 15.17 -17.29 12.15
C SER A 112 15.52 -16.86 10.73
N GLN A 113 16.02 -17.78 9.91
CA GLN A 113 16.31 -17.51 8.51
C GLN A 113 15.02 -17.16 7.77
N GLY A 114 14.71 -15.85 7.70
CA GLY A 114 13.79 -15.25 6.75
C GLY A 114 12.40 -15.88 6.68
N ILE A 115 11.78 -16.22 7.81
CA ILE A 115 10.40 -16.70 7.77
C ILE A 115 9.45 -15.50 7.65
N SER A 116 9.34 -14.95 6.45
CA SER A 116 8.40 -13.88 6.11
C SER A 116 7.01 -14.47 5.85
N PHE A 117 6.15 -14.47 6.87
CA PHE A 117 4.79 -15.00 6.73
C PHE A 117 3.86 -13.93 6.17
N SER A 118 3.45 -14.07 4.91
CA SER A 118 2.53 -13.12 4.25
C SER A 118 1.04 -13.51 4.37
N GLN A 119 0.67 -14.61 5.04
CA GLN A 119 -0.69 -15.13 4.98
C GLN A 119 -1.24 -15.64 6.31
N ASN A 120 -2.47 -15.19 6.59
CA ASN A 120 -3.33 -15.45 7.73
C ASN A 120 -2.81 -14.94 9.09
N ALA A 121 -3.55 -14.02 9.71
CA ALA A 121 -3.19 -13.39 10.99
C ALA A 121 -2.90 -14.41 12.12
N THR A 122 -3.45 -15.61 12.01
CA THR A 122 -3.27 -16.75 12.93
C THR A 122 -1.84 -17.27 12.99
N LEU A 123 -1.15 -17.38 11.85
CA LEU A 123 0.23 -17.88 11.80
C LEU A 123 1.21 -16.84 12.35
N ALA A 124 1.00 -15.57 12.01
CA ALA A 124 1.75 -14.47 12.60
C ALA A 124 1.54 -14.38 14.13
N GLN A 125 0.32 -14.65 14.60
CA GLN A 125 0.01 -14.70 16.03
C GLN A 125 0.80 -15.77 16.77
N GLN A 126 0.85 -16.98 16.22
CA GLN A 126 1.56 -18.11 16.83
C GLN A 126 3.05 -17.81 17.07
N ILE A 127 3.71 -17.15 16.13
CA ILE A 127 5.15 -16.84 16.26
C ILE A 127 5.38 -15.77 17.34
N VAL A 128 4.48 -14.79 17.43
CA VAL A 128 4.54 -13.75 18.47
C VAL A 128 4.28 -14.35 19.85
N THR A 129 3.39 -15.35 19.96
CA THR A 129 3.09 -16.02 21.22
C THR A 129 4.15 -17.02 21.65
N ASP A 130 4.77 -17.73 20.70
CA ASP A 130 5.72 -18.79 20.99
C ASP A 130 7.13 -18.24 21.34
N GLY A 131 7.34 -16.93 21.16
CA GLY A 131 8.59 -16.25 21.47
C GLY A 131 9.66 -16.47 20.41
N CYS A 132 10.41 -15.40 20.13
CA CYS A 132 11.74 -15.47 19.56
C CYS A 132 12.74 -15.35 20.74
#